data_AF-A0A6G3XJ17-F1
#
_entry.id   AF-A0A6G3XJ17-F1
#
_cell.length_a   1.000
_cell.length_b   1.000
_cell.length_c   1.000
_cell.angle_alpha   90.00
_cell.angle_beta   90.00
_cell.angle_gamma   90.00
#
_symmetry.space_group_name_H-M   'P 1'
#
loop_
_entity.id
_entity.type
_entity.pdbx_description
1 polymer ?
#
loop_
_entity_poly.entity_id
_entity_poly.type
_entity_poly.pdbx_seq_one_letter_code
_entity_poly.pdbx_strand_id
1 'polypeptide(L)'
;WLLRTIAVTGRLETDFVRPVPVDTVLHLDARITAVHGRKIYSTATGRIGGPDGPVAVRADALFIEVKVDHFIDNGRPAEIRAAMSDPDQVRRARAFEVNP
;
A
#
# COMPACT_ATOMS: atom_id res chain seq x y z
N TRP A 1 -6.96 -8.09 9.47
CA TRP A 1 -8.00 -7.05 9.24
C TRP A 1 -7.64 -6.27 7.98
N LEU A 2 -8.62 -5.66 7.28
CA LEU A 2 -8.39 -4.80 6.12
C LEU A 2 -8.85 -3.37 6.48
N LEU A 3 -7.99 -2.35 6.31
CA LEU A 3 -8.31 -0.96 6.69
C LEU A 3 -9.40 -0.32 5.82
N ARG A 4 -9.64 -0.84 4.60
CA ARG A 4 -10.65 -0.35 3.65
C ARG A 4 -10.54 1.16 3.34
N THR A 5 -9.39 1.79 3.55
CA THR A 5 -9.15 3.19 3.20
C THR A 5 -8.23 3.32 2.00
N ILE A 6 -8.36 4.43 1.27
CA ILE A 6 -7.50 4.79 0.16
C ILE A 6 -6.26 5.48 0.73
N ALA A 7 -5.07 4.94 0.45
CA ALA A 7 -3.82 5.48 0.95
C ALA A 7 -2.75 5.51 -0.14
N VAL A 8 -1.87 6.50 -0.04
CA VAL A 8 -0.69 6.67 -0.91
C VAL A 8 0.59 6.51 -0.11
N THR A 9 1.68 6.12 -0.76
CA THR A 9 3.00 6.00 -0.11
C THR A 9 3.52 7.39 0.25
N GLY A 10 3.70 7.67 1.54
CA GLY A 10 4.37 8.88 2.03
C GLY A 10 5.87 8.66 2.27
N ARG A 11 6.25 7.46 2.70
CA ARG A 11 7.65 7.03 2.82
C ARG A 11 7.75 5.52 2.67
N LEU A 12 8.80 5.06 2.00
CA LEU A 12 9.20 3.66 1.94
C LEU A 12 10.71 3.60 2.17
N GLU A 13 11.11 2.87 3.20
CA GLU A 13 12.50 2.60 3.52
C GLU A 13 12.74 1.09 3.45
N THR A 14 13.85 0.69 2.85
CA THR A 14 14.16 -0.70 2.58
C THR A 14 15.64 -0.96 2.82
N ASP A 15 15.92 -1.90 3.73
CA ASP A 15 17.26 -2.40 4.00
C ASP A 15 17.48 -3.75 3.32
N PHE A 16 18.48 -3.80 2.43
CA PHE A 16 18.96 -5.05 1.84
C PHE A 16 20.02 -5.66 2.76
N VAL A 17 19.57 -6.52 3.68
CA VAL A 17 20.43 -7.14 4.70
C VAL A 17 21.21 -8.34 4.17
N ARG A 18 20.90 -8.79 2.95
CA ARG A 18 21.65 -9.80 2.18
C ARG A 18 21.54 -9.51 0.68
N PRO A 19 22.50 -9.96 -0.14
CA PRO A 19 22.35 -9.93 -1.60
C PRO A 19 21.10 -10.69 -2.05
N VAL A 20 20.35 -10.10 -2.99
CA VAL A 20 19.20 -10.72 -3.65
C VAL A 20 19.60 -11.05 -5.08
N PRO A 21 19.85 -12.33 -5.42
CA PRO A 21 20.21 -12.69 -6.78
C PRO A 21 19.08 -12.38 -7.76
N VAL A 22 19.45 -12.04 -9.00
CA VAL A 22 18.50 -11.88 -10.10
C VAL A 22 17.69 -13.17 -10.28
N ASP A 23 16.44 -13.04 -10.71
CA ASP A 23 15.47 -14.14 -10.88
C ASP A 23 15.10 -14.91 -9.60
N THR A 24 15.51 -14.41 -8.42
CA THR A 24 15.06 -14.97 -7.15
C THR A 24 13.64 -14.53 -6.81
N VAL A 25 12.77 -15.47 -6.48
CA VAL A 25 11.44 -15.17 -5.93
C VAL A 25 11.59 -14.67 -4.50
N LEU A 26 11.12 -13.45 -4.24
CA LEU A 26 11.06 -12.86 -2.90
C LEU A 26 9.68 -13.13 -2.28
N HIS A 27 9.66 -13.80 -1.14
CA HIS A 27 8.46 -14.02 -0.35
C HIS A 27 8.27 -12.85 0.61
N LEU A 28 7.28 -12.01 0.34
CA LEU A 28 6.96 -10.82 1.12
C LEU A 28 5.91 -11.12 2.19
N ASP A 29 6.19 -10.74 3.43
CA ASP A 29 5.21 -10.63 4.51
C ASP A 29 5.19 -9.17 4.98
N ALA A 30 4.00 -8.58 5.10
CA ALA A 30 3.83 -7.20 5.52
C ALA A 30 2.64 -7.07 6.45
N ARG A 31 2.77 -6.18 7.45
CA ARG A 31 1.71 -5.91 8.41
C ARG A 31 1.68 -4.45 8.81
N ILE A 32 0.48 -3.97 9.11
CA ILE A 32 0.26 -2.67 9.74
C ILE A 32 0.66 -2.77 11.21
N THR A 33 1.47 -1.83 11.67
CA THR A 33 1.93 -1.75 13.06
C THR A 33 1.18 -0.71 13.87
N ALA A 34 0.72 0.38 13.23
CA ALA A 34 -0.07 1.42 13.88
C ALA A 34 -0.86 2.26 12.87
N VAL A 35 -1.89 2.94 13.38
CA VAL A 35 -2.59 4.03 12.66
C VAL A 35 -2.68 5.23 13.60
N HIS A 36 -2.31 6.42 13.12
CA HIS A 36 -2.39 7.67 13.88
C HIS A 36 -2.87 8.81 13.00
N GLY A 37 -4.13 9.22 13.17
CA GLY A 37 -4.79 10.11 12.23
C GLY A 37 -4.77 9.49 10.82
N ARG A 38 -4.41 10.29 9.81
CA ARG A 38 -4.26 9.82 8.42
C ARG A 38 -2.97 9.02 8.14
N LYS A 39 -2.16 8.72 9.16
CA LYS A 39 -0.87 8.00 9.00
C LYS A 39 -1.06 6.53 9.31
N ILE A 40 -0.70 5.67 8.37
CA ILE A 40 -0.73 4.22 8.49
C ILE A 40 0.71 3.72 8.45
N TYR A 41 1.18 3.16 9.56
CA TYR A 41 2.52 2.64 9.72
C TYR A 41 2.51 1.14 9.45
N SER A 42 3.47 0.66 8.68
CA SER A 42 3.62 -0.75 8.36
C SER A 42 5.08 -1.17 8.30
N THR A 43 5.30 -2.45 8.58
CA THR A 43 6.60 -3.09 8.45
C THR A 43 6.47 -4.31 7.56
N ALA A 44 7.54 -4.69 6.88
CA ALA A 44 7.58 -5.84 6.00
C ALA A 44 8.94 -6.55 6.03
N THR A 45 8.89 -7.85 5.72
CA THR A 45 10.07 -8.68 5.51
C THR A 45 10.00 -9.37 4.15
N GLY A 46 11.14 -9.43 3.46
CA GLY A 46 11.31 -10.18 2.23
C GLY A 46 12.30 -11.32 2.44
N ARG A 47 11.87 -12.54 2.12
CA ARG A 47 12.64 -13.77 2.32
C ARG A 47 12.91 -14.48 0.99
N ILE A 48 14.08 -15.08 0.88
CA ILE A 48 14.47 -15.89 -0.29
C ILE A 48 14.31 -17.37 0.04
N GLY A 49 13.95 -18.19 -0.95
CA GLY A 49 13.85 -19.65 -0.77
C GLY A 49 12.64 -20.14 0.03
N GLY A 50 11.62 -19.29 0.21
CA GLY A 50 10.35 -19.65 0.84
C GLY A 50 9.89 -18.67 1.93
N PRO A 51 8.65 -18.81 2.44
CA PRO A 51 8.10 -17.99 3.52
C PRO A 51 8.89 -18.04 4.84
N ASP A 52 9.58 -19.15 5.10
CA ASP A 52 10.44 -19.34 6.28
C ASP A 52 11.94 -19.17 5.97
N GLY A 53 12.26 -18.83 4.73
CA GLY A 53 13.64 -18.66 4.26
C GLY A 53 14.35 -17.47 4.91
N PRO A 54 15.67 -17.30 4.67
CA PRO A 54 16.43 -16.20 5.25
C PRO A 54 15.89 -14.84 4.79
N VAL A 55 15.80 -13.90 5.74
CA VAL A 55 15.46 -12.50 5.45
C VAL A 55 16.57 -11.87 4.62
N ALA A 56 16.23 -11.37 3.45
CA ALA A 56 17.12 -10.59 2.58
C ALA A 56 16.75 -9.11 2.59
N VAL A 57 15.49 -8.78 2.89
CA VAL A 57 14.97 -7.41 2.89
C VAL A 57 14.16 -7.14 4.15
N ARG A 58 14.40 -6.00 4.78
CA ARG A 58 13.48 -5.41 5.78
C ARG A 58 12.97 -4.09 5.23
N ALA A 59 11.71 -3.77 5.49
CA ALA A 59 11.16 -2.50 5.07
C ALA A 59 10.22 -1.92 6.12
N ASP A 60 10.25 -0.60 6.23
CA ASP A 60 9.28 0.17 6.98
C ASP A 60 8.65 1.21 6.06
N ALA A 61 7.34 1.34 6.13
CA ALA A 61 6.57 2.22 5.28
C ALA A 61 5.58 3.05 6.09
N LEU A 62 5.42 4.29 5.62
CA LEU A 62 4.36 5.19 6.05
C LEU A 62 3.45 5.43 4.86
N PHE A 63 2.22 4.99 4.98
CA PHE A 63 1.14 5.30 4.06
C PHE A 63 0.29 6.42 4.62
N ILE A 64 -0.23 7.25 3.72
CA ILE A 64 -1.04 8.41 4.06
C ILE A 64 -2.42 8.22 3.46
N GLU A 65 -3.43 8.17 4.32
CA GLU A 65 -4.83 8.19 3.90
C GLU A 65 -5.17 9.51 3.19
N VAL A 66 -5.90 9.39 2.08
CA VAL A 66 -6.31 10.49 1.21
C VAL A 66 -7.77 10.32 0.76
N LYS A 67 -8.43 11.43 0.47
CA LYS A 67 -9.75 11.43 -0.19
C LYS A 67 -9.63 11.08 -1.67
N VAL A 68 -10.75 10.69 -2.29
CA VAL A 68 -10.80 10.39 -3.72
C VAL A 68 -10.33 11.57 -4.58
N ASP A 69 -10.60 12.80 -4.14
CA ASP A 69 -10.21 14.05 -4.80
C ASP A 69 -8.70 14.10 -5.09
N HIS A 70 -7.87 13.51 -4.22
CA HIS A 70 -6.43 13.42 -4.44
C HIS A 70 -6.08 12.79 -5.79
N PHE A 71 -6.83 11.78 -6.23
CA PHE A 71 -6.63 11.12 -7.52
C PHE A 71 -7.28 11.86 -8.67
N ILE A 72 -8.37 12.59 -8.43
CA ILE A 72 -8.98 13.44 -9.47
C ILE A 72 -8.02 14.56 -9.85
N ASP A 73 -7.40 15.19 -8.85
CA ASP A 73 -6.52 16.35 -9.04
C ASP A 73 -5.13 15.96 -9.59
N ASN A 74 -4.63 14.77 -9.26
CA ASN A 74 -3.24 14.36 -9.56
C ASN A 74 -3.13 13.13 -10.46
N GLY A 75 -4.24 12.42 -10.71
CA GLY A 75 -4.25 11.20 -11.51
C GLY A 75 -4.20 11.48 -13.00
N ARG A 76 -3.70 10.51 -13.77
CA ARG A 76 -3.79 10.60 -15.23
C ARG A 76 -5.26 10.46 -15.64
N PRO A 77 -5.78 11.25 -16.60
CA PRO A 77 -7.18 11.19 -17.00
C PRO A 77 -7.67 9.80 -17.41
N ALA A 78 -6.78 8.97 -17.99
CA ALA A 78 -7.09 7.58 -18.34
C ALA A 78 -7.30 6.68 -17.10
N GLU A 79 -6.51 6.87 -16.05
CA GLU A 79 -6.59 6.09 -14.81
C GLU A 79 -7.77 6.53 -13.95
N ILE A 80 -8.06 7.83 -13.91
CA ILE A 80 -9.26 8.36 -13.25
C ILE A 80 -10.51 7.76 -13.90
N ARG A 81 -10.58 7.77 -15.24
CA ARG A 81 -11.70 7.15 -15.98
C ARG A 81 -11.80 5.65 -15.71
N ALA A 82 -10.69 4.92 -15.72
CA ALA A 82 -10.68 3.50 -15.42
C ALA A 82 -11.18 3.19 -14.00
N ALA A 83 -10.71 3.93 -13.00
CA ALA A 83 -11.15 3.79 -11.61
C ALA A 83 -12.62 4.18 -11.41
N MET A 84 -13.12 5.19 -12.13
CA MET A 84 -14.54 5.59 -12.11
C MET A 84 -15.45 4.71 -12.95
N SER A 85 -14.92 3.92 -13.89
CA SER A 85 -15.70 2.96 -14.66
C SER A 85 -15.90 1.62 -13.95
N ASP A 86 -15.21 1.41 -12.81
CA ASP A 86 -15.43 0.27 -11.92
C ASP A 86 -16.58 0.59 -10.93
N PRO A 87 -17.78 -0.02 -11.09
CA PRO A 87 -18.95 0.28 -10.25
C PRO A 87 -18.71 0.04 -8.77
N ASP A 88 -17.79 -0.89 -8.44
CA ASP A 88 -17.43 -1.21 -7.07
C ASP A 88 -16.58 -0.12 -6.43
N GLN A 89 -15.68 0.51 -7.20
CA GLN A 89 -14.86 1.63 -6.73
C GLN A 89 -15.68 2.92 -6.59
N VAL A 90 -16.62 3.17 -7.50
CA VAL A 90 -17.54 4.33 -7.40
C VAL A 90 -18.50 4.19 -6.22
N ARG A 91 -19.05 2.99 -5.98
CA ARG A 91 -19.90 2.72 -4.81
C ARG A 91 -19.11 2.84 -3.51
N ARG A 92 -17.83 2.45 -3.51
CA ARG A 92 -16.93 2.60 -2.36
C ARG A 92 -16.55 4.06 -2.12
N ALA A 93 -16.20 4.83 -3.15
CA ALA A 93 -15.91 6.27 -3.04
C ALA A 93 -17.10 7.06 -2.45
N ARG A 94 -18.33 6.79 -2.94
CA ARG A 94 -19.56 7.38 -2.38
C ARG A 94 -19.89 6.93 -0.97
N ALA A 95 -19.47 5.74 -0.55
CA ALA A 95 -19.64 5.27 0.83
C ALA A 95 -18.77 6.06 1.83
N PHE A 96 -17.75 6.77 1.37
CA PHE A 96 -16.94 7.69 2.18
C PHE A 96 -17.40 9.16 2.09
N GLU A 97 -18.37 9.49 1.22
CA GLU A 97 -19.06 10.80 1.20
C GLU A 97 -20.21 10.87 2.22
N VAL A 98 -20.67 9.75 2.76
CA VAL A 98 -21.78 9.74 3.72
C VAL A 98 -21.29 9.57 5.16
N ASN A 99 -21.11 10.72 5.82
CA ASN A 99 -21.72 11.12 7.11
C ASN A 99 -20.71 11.61 8.19
N PRO A 100 -20.94 12.77 8.86
CA PRO A 100 -21.49 14.06 8.43
C PRO A 100 -20.41 15.16 8.25
#